data_AF-A0A953YNB1-F1
#
_entry.id   AF-A0A953YNB1-F1
#
_cell.length_a   1.000
_cell.length_b   1.000
_cell.length_c   1.000
_cell.angle_alpha   90.00
_cell.angle_beta   90.00
_cell.angle_gamma   90.00
#
_symmetry.space_group_name_H-M   'P 1'
#
loop_
_entity.id
_entity.type
_entity.pdbx_description
1 polymer ?
#
loop_
_entity_poly.entity_id
_entity_poly.type
_entity_poly.pdbx_seq_one_letter_code
_entity_poly.pdbx_strand_id
1 'polypeptide(L)'
;MACTAADLDEVLDLVAAYHRFEAIEMAAGERRHTLARLIGDPDLGSIWLIRRGRRTLGYVAVCLGYSIEFGGRDAFLDELYLVDG
;
A
#
# COMPACT_ATOMS: atom_id res chain seq x y z
N MET A 1 6.98 -10.79 1.68
CA MET A 1 6.96 -10.27 3.06
C MET A 1 6.33 -8.88 3.04
N ALA A 2 5.75 -8.43 4.15
CA ALA A 2 5.21 -7.07 4.25
C ALA A 2 6.35 -6.05 4.14
N CYS A 3 6.03 -4.88 3.60
CA CYS A 3 6.93 -3.74 3.53
C CYS A 3 7.37 -3.32 4.93
N THR A 4 8.61 -2.90 5.02
CA THR A 4 9.19 -2.26 6.20
C THR A 4 9.54 -0.82 5.87
N ALA A 5 10.04 -0.06 6.85
CA ALA A 5 10.52 1.30 6.60
C ALA A 5 11.60 1.37 5.50
N ALA A 6 12.35 0.28 5.27
CA ALA A 6 13.36 0.21 4.22
C ALA A 6 12.75 0.12 2.80
N ASP A 7 11.49 -0.29 2.69
CA ASP A 7 10.77 -0.39 1.41
C ASP A 7 9.98 0.89 1.07
N LEU A 8 10.01 1.92 1.92
CA LEU A 8 9.14 3.11 1.82
C LEU A 8 9.29 3.83 0.47
N ASP A 9 10.53 4.08 0.03
CA ASP A 9 10.75 4.82 -1.21
C ASP A 9 10.32 3.99 -2.44
N GLU A 10 10.55 2.68 -2.41
CA GLU A 10 10.14 1.77 -3.48
C GLU A 10 8.60 1.70 -3.62
N VAL A 11 7.89 1.58 -2.51
CA VAL A 11 6.42 1.56 -2.54
C VAL A 11 5.83 2.94 -2.85
N LEU A 12 6.48 4.03 -2.44
CA LEU A 12 6.06 5.39 -2.77
C LEU A 12 6.03 5.63 -4.28
N ASP A 13 7.03 5.14 -5.01
CA ASP A 13 7.08 5.24 -6.47
C ASP A 13 5.93 4.48 -7.14
N LEU A 14 5.61 3.29 -6.63
CA LEU A 14 4.50 2.47 -7.14
C LEU A 14 3.13 3.11 -6.86
N VAL A 15 2.91 3.61 -5.65
CA VAL A 15 1.67 4.29 -5.26
C VAL A 15 1.50 5.59 -6.06
N ALA A 16 2.59 6.32 -6.31
CA ALA A 16 2.54 7.46 -7.21
C ALA A 16 2.18 7.07 -8.65
N ALA A 17 2.63 5.92 -9.14
CA ALA A 17 2.24 5.40 -10.46
C ALA A 17 0.76 4.97 -10.49
N TYR A 18 0.28 4.25 -9.47
CA TYR A 18 -1.11 3.87 -9.30
C TYR A 18 -2.04 5.09 -9.27
N HIS A 19 -1.73 6.10 -8.45
CA HIS A 19 -2.56 7.32 -8.38
C HIS A 19 -2.58 8.10 -9.69
N ARG A 20 -1.48 8.12 -10.47
CA ARG A 20 -1.53 8.71 -11.82
C ARG A 20 -2.44 7.91 -12.76
N PHE A 21 -2.43 6.58 -12.65
CA PHE A 21 -3.28 5.69 -13.45
C PHE A 21 -4.77 5.87 -13.13
N GLU A 22 -5.12 5.96 -11.83
CA GLU A 22 -6.50 6.16 -11.35
C GLU A 22 -6.93 7.64 -11.30
N ALA A 23 -6.08 8.58 -11.73
CA ALA A 23 -6.30 10.02 -11.62
C ALA A 23 -6.61 10.52 -10.20
N ILE A 24 -5.95 9.95 -9.18
CA ILE A 24 -6.07 10.36 -7.78
C ILE A 24 -5.10 11.51 -7.48
N GLU A 25 -5.64 12.68 -7.17
CA GLU A 25 -4.86 13.84 -6.74
C GLU A 25 -4.48 13.74 -5.26
N MET A 26 -3.18 13.62 -4.98
CA MET A 26 -2.63 13.64 -3.62
C MET A 26 -1.20 14.18 -3.66
N ALA A 27 -0.89 15.14 -2.77
CA ALA A 27 0.41 15.77 -2.71
C ALA A 27 1.50 14.75 -2.34
N ALA A 28 2.71 14.91 -2.90
CA ALA A 28 3.81 13.96 -2.68
C ALA A 28 4.19 13.79 -1.19
N GLY A 29 4.19 14.89 -0.42
CA GLY A 29 4.48 14.84 1.02
C GLY A 29 3.39 14.12 1.83
N GLU A 30 2.13 14.32 1.45
CA GLU A 30 0.99 13.64 2.08
C GLU A 30 1.03 12.14 1.80
N ARG A 31 1.24 11.74 0.54
CA ARG A 31 1.42 10.35 0.13
C ARG A 31 2.52 9.66 0.92
N ARG A 32 3.69 10.29 1.04
CA ARG A 32 4.80 9.73 1.82
C ARG A 32 4.45 9.60 3.29
N HIS A 33 3.78 10.60 3.88
CA HIS A 33 3.34 10.57 5.27
C HIS A 33 2.35 9.41 5.53
N THR A 34 1.34 9.27 4.66
CA THR A 34 0.34 8.19 4.74
C THR A 34 0.98 6.81 4.66
N LEU A 35 1.88 6.59 3.70
CA LEU A 35 2.57 5.31 3.55
C LEU A 35 3.48 5.01 4.74
N ALA A 36 4.23 6.00 5.23
CA ALA A 36 5.06 5.82 6.42
C ALA A 36 4.24 5.45 7.66
N ARG A 37 3.06 6.06 7.83
CA ARG A 37 2.12 5.74 8.92
C ARG A 37 1.61 4.31 8.79
N LEU A 38 1.12 3.90 7.62
CA LEU A 38 0.59 2.56 7.39
C LEU A 38 1.66 1.47 7.59
N ILE A 39 2.88 1.69 7.11
CA ILE A 39 4.00 0.74 7.30
C ILE A 39 4.45 0.67 8.77
N GLY A 40 4.34 1.78 9.50
CA GLY A 40 4.78 1.87 10.90
C GLY A 40 3.78 1.33 11.92
N ASP A 41 2.52 1.11 11.53
CA ASP A 41 1.44 0.72 12.43
C ASP A 41 0.68 -0.51 11.90
N PRO A 42 0.97 -1.72 12.44
CA PRO A 42 0.33 -2.96 11.99
C PRO A 42 -1.17 -3.03 12.34
N ASP A 43 -1.68 -2.12 13.17
CA ASP A 43 -3.12 -2.06 13.45
C ASP A 43 -3.90 -1.41 12.30
N LEU A 44 -3.25 -0.56 11.50
CA LEU A 44 -3.85 0.09 10.32
C LEU A 44 -3.91 -0.82 9.10
N GLY A 45 -2.95 -1.74 8.95
CA GLY A 45 -2.89 -2.59 7.77
C GLY A 45 -1.47 -3.03 7.42
N SER A 46 -1.28 -3.39 6.16
CA SER A 46 0.02 -3.83 5.62
C SER A 46 0.07 -3.64 4.12
N ILE A 47 1.28 -3.43 3.62
CA ILE A 47 1.57 -3.39 2.18
C ILE A 47 2.56 -4.50 1.86
N TRP A 48 2.43 -5.14 0.70
CA TRP A 48 3.37 -6.15 0.21
C TRP A 48 3.81 -5.82 -1.20
N LEU A 49 5.11 -5.90 -1.46
CA LEU A 49 5.66 -5.80 -2.82
C LEU A 49 5.54 -7.14 -3.53
N ILE A 50 5.02 -7.11 -4.76
CA ILE A 50 4.93 -8.25 -5.66
C ILE A 50 6.25 -8.31 -6.42
N ARG A 51 7.01 -9.41 -6.27
CA ARG A 51 8.35 -9.53 -6.86
C ARG A 51 8.52 -10.83 -7.65
N ARG A 52 9.30 -10.78 -8.73
CA ARG A 52 9.84 -11.94 -9.45
C ARG A 52 11.36 -11.87 -9.42
N GLY A 53 11.96 -12.66 -8.52
CA GLY A 53 13.38 -12.53 -8.22
C GLY A 53 13.69 -11.15 -7.61
N ARG A 54 14.60 -10.40 -8.24
CA ARG A 54 14.95 -9.03 -7.83
C ARG A 54 14.08 -7.95 -8.47
N ARG A 55 13.22 -8.31 -9.43
CA ARG A 55 12.34 -7.35 -10.11
C ARG A 55 11.05 -7.16 -9.31
N THR A 56 10.73 -5.92 -9.01
CA THR A 56 9.43 -5.55 -8.47
C THR A 56 8.42 -5.37 -9.59
N LEU A 57 7.29 -6.05 -9.44
CA LEU A 57 6.21 -6.14 -10.41
C LEU A 57 4.98 -5.34 -9.98
N GLY A 58 4.95 -4.80 -8.76
CA GLY A 58 3.78 -4.12 -8.22
C GLY A 58 3.69 -4.22 -6.70
N TYR A 59 2.52 -3.90 -6.17
CA TYR A 59 2.23 -4.02 -4.74
C TYR A 59 0.75 -4.34 -4.50
N VAL A 60 0.47 -4.74 -3.27
CA VAL A 60 -0.88 -4.87 -2.72
C VAL A 60 -0.93 -4.21 -1.35
N ALA A 61 -1.95 -3.40 -1.09
CA ALA A 61 -2.21 -2.77 0.20
C ALA A 61 -3.52 -3.30 0.79
N VAL A 62 -3.48 -3.66 2.06
CA VAL A 62 -4.66 -4.07 2.83
C VAL A 62 -4.79 -3.16 4.04
N CYS A 63 -5.95 -2.57 4.22
CA CYS A 63 -6.30 -1.71 5.36
C CYS A 63 -7.27 -2.45 6.28
N LEU A 64 -7.13 -2.24 7.59
CA LEU A 64 -7.87 -2.97 8.62
C LEU A 64 -8.91 -2.07 9.28
N GLY A 65 -10.09 -2.63 9.54
CA GLY A 65 -11.24 -1.93 10.10
C GLY A 65 -11.94 -2.72 11.20
N TYR A 66 -13.09 -2.19 11.64
CA TYR A 66 -14.00 -2.89 12.54
C TYR A 66 -15.40 -2.91 11.91
N SER A 67 -15.95 -4.10 11.77
CA SER A 67 -17.30 -4.30 11.23
C SER A 67 -18.25 -4.70 12.35
N ILE A 68 -19.32 -3.93 12.51
CA ILE A 68 -20.45 -4.29 13.39
C ILE A 68 -21.15 -5.54 12.84
N GLU A 69 -21.31 -5.61 11.52
CA GLU A 69 -21.96 -6.74 10.83
C GLU A 69 -21.21 -8.07 11.06
N PHE A 70 -19.88 -8.04 11.08
CA PHE A 70 -19.05 -9.21 11.38
C PHE A 70 -18.65 -9.34 12.85
N GLY A 71 -19.05 -8.38 13.69
CA GLY A 71 -18.76 -8.38 15.12
C GLY A 71 -17.27 -8.38 15.47
N GLY A 72 -16.41 -7.81 14.61
CA GLY A 72 -14.97 -7.90 14.78
C GLY A 72 -14.15 -7.22 13.68
N ARG A 73 -12.86 -7.55 13.63
CA ARG A 73 -11.90 -7.00 12.68
C ARG A 73 -12.20 -7.49 11.26
N ASP A 74 -12.23 -6.56 10.31
CA ASP A 74 -12.28 -6.85 8.88
C ASP A 74 -11.07 -6.25 8.16
N ALA A 75 -10.97 -6.54 6.87
CA ALA A 75 -9.89 -6.10 6.01
C ALA A 75 -10.43 -5.69 4.65
N PHE A 76 -9.95 -4.57 4.12
CA PHE A 76 -10.23 -4.12 2.78
C PHE A 76 -8.96 -4.22 1.93
N LEU A 77 -9.09 -4.84 0.75
CA LEU A 77 -8.05 -4.77 -0.29
C LEU A 77 -8.12 -3.38 -0.90
N ASP A 78 -7.33 -2.46 -0.36
CA ASP A 78 -7.39 -1.03 -0.68
C ASP A 78 -6.83 -0.75 -2.07
N GLU A 79 -5.63 -1.29 -2.35
CA GLU A 79 -4.96 -1.12 -3.63
C GLU A 79 -4.31 -2.42 -4.09
N LEU A 80 -4.40 -2.70 -5.39
CA LEU A 80 -3.65 -3.75 -6.07
C LEU A 80 -3.17 -3.19 -7.41
N TYR A 81 -1.85 -3.06 -7.55
CA TYR A 81 -1.26 -2.48 -8.74
C TYR A 81 -0.11 -3.35 -9.26
N LEU A 82 -0.08 -3.55 -10.58
CA LEU A 82 1.02 -4.19 -11.29
C LEU A 82 1.63 -3.17 -12.26
N VAL A 83 2.96 -3.12 -12.31
CA VAL A 83 3.67 -2.30 -13.31
C VAL A 83 3.55 -2.98 -14.67
N ASP A 84 3.34 -2.18 -15.72
CA ASP A 84 3.37 -2.69 -17.09
C ASP A 84 4.74 -3.26 -17.46
N GLY A 85 4.71 -4.27 -18.33
CA GLY A 85 5.83 -5.13 -18.72
C GLY A 85 7.02 -4.41 -19.31
#